data_AF-A0A2V3JD93-F1
#
_entry.id   AF-A0A2V3JD93-F1
#
_cell.length_a   1.000
_cell.length_b   1.000
_cell.length_c   1.000
_cell.angle_alpha   90.00
_cell.angle_beta   90.00
_cell.angle_gamma   90.00
#
_symmetry.space_group_name_H-M   'P 1'
#
loop_
_entity.id
_entity.type
_entity.pdbx_description
1 polymer ?
#
loop_
_entity_poly.entity_id
_entity_poly.type
_entity_poly.pdbx_seq_one_letter_code
_entity_poly.pdbx_strand_id
1 'polypeptide(L)'
;MTAGEQKKRVTKVKEQKQKKERIAAEINKKKTELSRLANSLFDPVGKNPYYLNRGSSSIAIKNMAELRDNLEMFTRDEALWLASWIEYLGDEETAARIRETPDEFAAIITERHEELQEFFSPGNRPIDRRK
;
A
#
# COMPACT_ATOMS: atom_id res chain seq x y z
N MET A 1 22.89 -10.02 -47.41
CA MET A 1 22.51 -10.43 -46.05
C MET A 1 22.57 -11.94 -45.97
N THR A 2 23.31 -12.49 -45.02
CA THR A 2 23.46 -13.95 -44.86
C THR A 2 22.39 -14.53 -43.95
N ALA A 3 22.06 -15.82 -44.11
CA ALA A 3 21.12 -16.53 -43.23
C ALA A 3 21.53 -16.47 -41.74
N GLY A 4 22.83 -16.31 -41.45
CA GLY A 4 23.36 -16.13 -40.09
C GLY A 4 23.03 -14.76 -39.48
N GLU A 5 23.02 -13.68 -40.27
CA GLU A 5 22.64 -12.34 -39.81
C GLU A 5 21.14 -12.22 -39.54
N GLN A 6 20.31 -12.86 -40.36
CA GLN A 6 18.85 -12.89 -40.15
C GLN A 6 18.48 -13.65 -38.88
N LYS A 7 19.09 -14.82 -38.63
CA LYS A 7 18.86 -15.60 -37.40
C LYS A 7 19.26 -14.81 -36.15
N LYS A 8 20.44 -14.17 -36.13
CA LYS A 8 20.89 -13.33 -35.01
C LYS A 8 19.95 -12.15 -34.73
N ARG A 9 19.42 -11.50 -35.77
CA ARG A 9 18.44 -10.41 -35.62
C ARG A 9 17.12 -10.89 -35.01
N VAL A 10 16.60 -12.04 -35.46
CA VAL A 10 15.36 -12.62 -34.93
C VAL A 10 15.52 -13.01 -33.45
N THR A 11 16.64 -13.61 -33.07
CA THR A 11 16.91 -13.97 -31.66
C THR A 11 16.96 -12.72 -30.77
N LYS A 12 17.68 -11.68 -31.21
CA LYS A 12 17.82 -10.42 -30.47
C LYS A 12 16.46 -9.70 -30.28
N VAL A 13 15.60 -9.70 -31.29
CA VAL A 13 14.24 -9.14 -31.19
C VAL A 13 13.38 -9.96 -30.22
N LYS A 14 13.48 -11.29 -30.25
CA LYS A 14 12.73 -12.18 -29.35
C LYS A 14 13.17 -12.02 -27.88
N GLU A 15 14.46 -11.85 -27.63
CA GLU A 15 15.00 -11.57 -26.29
C GLU A 15 14.55 -10.22 -25.75
N GLN A 16 14.59 -9.17 -26.60
CA GLN A 16 14.10 -7.84 -26.22
C GLN A 16 12.60 -7.84 -25.91
N LYS A 17 11.80 -8.56 -26.70
CA LYS A 17 10.36 -8.71 -26.45
C LYS A 17 10.10 -9.39 -25.10
N GLN A 18 10.76 -10.51 -24.82
CA GLN A 18 10.63 -11.20 -23.53
C GLN A 18 11.07 -10.34 -22.35
N LYS A 19 12.14 -9.55 -22.49
CA LYS A 19 12.58 -8.63 -21.43
C LYS A 19 11.52 -7.56 -21.14
N LYS A 20 10.91 -6.99 -22.18
CA LYS A 20 9.82 -6.00 -22.03
C LYS A 20 8.59 -6.61 -21.36
N GLU A 21 8.21 -7.83 -21.75
CA GLU A 21 7.06 -8.54 -21.15
C GLU A 21 7.28 -8.83 -19.66
N ARG A 22 8.49 -9.25 -19.27
CA ARG A 22 8.84 -9.47 -17.85
C ARG A 22 8.74 -8.19 -17.03
N ILE A 23 9.31 -7.10 -17.53
CA ILE A 23 9.24 -5.79 -16.87
C ILE A 23 7.78 -5.34 -16.73
N ALA A 24 6.98 -5.48 -17.79
CA ALA A 24 5.56 -5.12 -17.75
C ALA A 24 4.79 -5.98 -16.73
N ALA A 25 5.07 -7.28 -16.65
CA ALA A 25 4.46 -8.18 -15.67
C ALA A 25 4.83 -7.79 -14.23
N GLU A 26 6.09 -7.45 -13.96
CA GLU A 26 6.54 -6.98 -12.64
C GLU A 26 5.86 -5.66 -12.24
N ILE A 27 5.77 -4.70 -13.17
CA ILE A 27 5.06 -3.43 -12.94
C ILE A 27 3.58 -3.71 -12.62
N ASN A 28 2.92 -4.57 -13.39
CA ASN A 28 1.52 -4.89 -13.17
C ASN A 28 1.28 -5.63 -11.84
N LYS A 29 2.21 -6.49 -11.45
CA LYS A 29 2.18 -7.16 -10.14
C LYS A 29 2.27 -6.14 -9.01
N LYS A 30 3.25 -5.23 -9.06
CA LYS A 30 3.41 -4.16 -8.06
C LYS A 30 2.17 -3.27 -7.98
N LYS A 31 1.61 -2.85 -9.11
CA LYS A 31 0.36 -2.06 -9.13
C LYS A 31 -0.80 -2.81 -8.47
N THR A 32 -0.94 -4.10 -8.76
CA THR A 32 -1.98 -4.94 -8.12
C THR A 32 -1.78 -5.02 -6.59
N GLU A 33 -0.54 -5.18 -6.14
CA GLU A 33 -0.21 -5.21 -4.70
C GLU A 33 -0.52 -3.86 -4.03
N LEU A 34 -0.10 -2.74 -4.63
CA LEU A 34 -0.40 -1.40 -4.14
C LEU A 34 -1.90 -1.11 -4.11
N SER A 35 -2.66 -1.49 -5.15
CA SER A 35 -4.13 -1.35 -5.15
C SER A 35 -4.78 -2.20 -4.06
N ARG A 36 -4.31 -3.43 -3.82
CA ARG A 36 -4.83 -4.26 -2.73
C ARG A 36 -4.55 -3.63 -1.36
N LEU A 37 -3.34 -3.11 -1.18
CA LEU A 37 -2.94 -2.45 0.05
C LEU A 37 -3.74 -1.16 0.29
N ALA A 38 -3.87 -0.32 -0.74
CA ALA A 38 -4.68 0.89 -0.71
C ALA A 38 -6.13 0.58 -0.31
N ASN A 39 -6.78 -0.41 -0.91
CA ASN A 39 -8.11 -0.82 -0.49
C ASN A 39 -8.16 -1.27 0.98
N SER A 40 -7.15 -2.01 1.44
CA SER A 40 -7.11 -2.50 2.83
C SER A 40 -6.92 -1.37 3.87
N LEU A 41 -6.30 -0.26 3.48
CA LEU A 41 -6.03 0.90 4.34
C LEU A 41 -7.11 2.00 4.26
N PHE A 42 -7.66 2.25 3.08
CA PHE A 42 -8.67 3.29 2.85
C PHE A 42 -10.12 2.78 3.00
N ASP A 43 -10.36 1.49 2.80
CA ASP A 43 -11.66 0.83 3.01
C ASP A 43 -11.50 -0.51 3.77
N PRO A 44 -11.14 -0.46 5.07
CA PRO A 44 -10.81 -1.65 5.86
C PRO A 44 -12.07 -2.44 6.28
N VAL A 45 -12.77 -3.04 5.32
CA VAL A 45 -14.02 -3.77 5.54
C VAL A 45 -13.84 -4.90 6.55
N GLY A 46 -14.67 -4.89 7.61
CA GLY A 46 -14.65 -5.92 8.65
C GLY A 46 -13.50 -5.81 9.64
N LYS A 47 -12.70 -4.74 9.57
CA LYS A 47 -11.63 -4.43 10.52
C LYS A 47 -12.11 -3.42 11.54
N ASN A 48 -11.53 -3.47 12.74
CA ASN A 48 -11.87 -2.50 13.79
C ASN A 48 -11.14 -1.15 13.55
N PRO A 49 -11.83 -0.02 13.78
CA PRO A 49 -11.18 1.29 13.86
C PRO A 49 -10.10 1.33 14.93
N TYR A 50 -9.16 2.26 14.79
CA TYR A 50 -8.29 2.65 15.89
C TYR A 50 -9.06 3.58 16.84
N TYR A 51 -9.08 3.25 18.13
CA TYR A 51 -9.75 4.06 19.14
C TYR A 51 -8.71 4.90 19.91
N LEU A 52 -8.69 6.20 19.62
CA LEU A 52 -7.84 7.17 20.29
C LEU A 52 -8.56 7.71 21.54
N ASN A 53 -8.12 7.25 22.71
CA ASN A 53 -8.72 7.66 23.99
C ASN A 53 -8.15 8.99 24.47
N ARG A 54 -9.03 9.94 24.78
CA ARG A 54 -8.71 11.27 25.33
C ARG A 54 -9.61 11.52 26.53
N GLY A 55 -9.14 11.12 27.71
CA GLY A 55 -9.91 11.21 28.95
C GLY A 55 -11.23 10.42 28.88
N SER A 56 -12.36 11.11 29.02
CA SER A 56 -13.71 10.51 28.93
C SER A 56 -14.26 10.37 27.51
N SER A 57 -13.49 10.75 26.49
CA SER A 57 -13.87 10.70 25.08
C SER A 57 -12.97 9.75 24.29
N SER A 58 -13.52 9.12 23.25
CA SER A 58 -12.76 8.28 22.32
C SER A 58 -13.09 8.70 20.89
N ILE A 59 -12.04 8.92 20.09
CA ILE A 59 -12.16 9.18 18.65
C ILE A 59 -11.90 7.87 17.92
N ALA A 60 -12.81 7.48 17.04
CA ALA A 60 -12.63 6.30 16.20
C ALA A 60 -12.06 6.71 14.84
N ILE A 61 -10.82 6.33 14.58
CA ILE A 61 -10.12 6.53 13.31
C ILE A 61 -10.34 5.28 12.46
N LYS A 62 -11.13 5.40 11.38
CA LYS A 62 -11.64 4.25 10.64
C LYS A 62 -10.74 3.79 9.51
N ASN A 63 -9.90 4.66 8.97
CA ASN A 63 -9.07 4.38 7.80
C ASN A 63 -7.86 5.34 7.73
N MET A 64 -7.01 5.13 6.73
CA MET A 64 -5.80 5.91 6.48
C MET A 64 -6.06 7.41 6.24
N ALA A 65 -7.17 7.77 5.58
CA ALA A 65 -7.51 9.17 5.31
C ALA A 65 -7.86 9.90 6.61
N GLU A 66 -8.75 9.31 7.42
CA GLU A 66 -9.08 9.84 8.75
C GLU A 66 -7.83 9.90 9.65
N LEU A 67 -6.93 8.91 9.57
CA LEU A 67 -5.68 8.94 10.31
C LEU A 67 -4.82 10.15 9.93
N ARG A 68 -4.58 10.36 8.63
CA ARG A 68 -3.80 11.49 8.12
C ARG A 68 -4.34 12.82 8.62
N ASP A 69 -5.66 12.99 8.58
CA ASP A 69 -6.32 14.24 8.96
C ASP A 69 -6.28 14.50 10.48
N ASN A 70 -5.95 13.49 11.29
CA ASN A 70 -5.93 13.58 12.76
C ASN A 70 -4.53 13.34 13.37
N LEU A 71 -3.45 13.34 12.56
CA LEU A 71 -2.09 13.02 13.03
C LEU A 71 -1.61 13.89 14.19
N GLU A 72 -1.99 15.17 14.21
CA GLU A 72 -1.64 16.12 15.28
C GLU A 72 -2.17 15.71 16.66
N MET A 73 -3.19 14.84 16.68
CA MET A 73 -3.77 14.36 17.92
C MET A 73 -2.91 13.26 18.55
N PHE A 74 -2.04 12.59 17.79
CA PHE A 74 -1.27 11.44 18.25
C PHE A 74 0.04 11.86 18.93
N THR A 75 0.44 11.07 19.91
CA THR A 75 1.72 11.20 20.60
C THR A 75 2.71 10.14 20.15
N ARG A 76 3.98 10.33 20.47
CA ARG A 76 5.05 9.35 20.24
C ARG A 76 4.72 7.97 20.83
N ASP A 77 4.17 7.93 22.04
CA ASP A 77 3.85 6.67 22.72
C ASP A 77 2.74 5.89 21.99
N GLU A 78 1.87 6.60 21.28
CA GLU A 78 0.81 6.02 20.46
C GLU A 78 1.31 5.57 19.09
N ALA A 79 2.47 6.04 18.63
CA ALA A 79 3.04 5.64 17.34
C ALA A 79 3.28 4.12 17.26
N LEU A 80 3.67 3.48 18.36
CA LEU A 80 3.85 2.03 18.39
C LEU A 80 2.51 1.27 18.27
N TRP A 81 1.46 1.76 18.94
CA TRP A 81 0.11 1.21 18.80
C TRP A 81 -0.44 1.44 17.40
N LEU A 82 -0.16 2.60 16.82
CA LEU A 82 -0.51 2.93 15.45
C LEU A 82 0.17 1.98 14.47
N ALA A 83 1.46 1.70 14.64
CA ALA A 83 2.19 0.74 13.82
C ALA A 83 1.52 -0.65 13.82
N SER A 84 1.12 -1.15 14.99
CA SER A 84 0.38 -2.41 15.09
C SER A 84 -0.98 -2.37 14.40
N TRP A 85 -1.68 -1.25 14.42
CA TRP A 85 -2.93 -1.11 13.68
C TRP A 85 -2.72 -1.09 12.17
N ILE A 86 -1.71 -0.36 11.69
CA ILE A 86 -1.32 -0.32 10.26
C ILE A 86 -0.92 -1.72 9.75
N GLU A 87 -0.15 -2.47 10.54
CA GLU A 87 0.19 -3.87 10.26
C GLU A 87 -1.07 -4.77 10.22
N TYR A 88 -1.99 -4.58 11.16
CA TYR A 88 -3.27 -5.29 11.18
C TYR A 88 -4.15 -5.00 9.95
N LEU A 89 -4.04 -3.80 9.38
CA LEU A 89 -4.67 -3.45 8.10
C LEU A 89 -3.93 -4.02 6.87
N GLY A 90 -2.70 -4.51 7.05
CA GLY A 90 -1.94 -5.25 6.05
C GLY A 90 -0.69 -4.55 5.53
N ASP A 91 -0.27 -3.42 6.11
CA ASP A 91 0.93 -2.68 5.70
C ASP A 91 2.10 -2.90 6.68
N GLU A 92 2.73 -4.06 6.56
CA GLU A 92 3.88 -4.45 7.40
C GLU A 92 5.09 -3.51 7.23
N GLU A 93 5.30 -3.00 6.01
CA GLU A 93 6.43 -2.11 5.69
C GLU A 93 6.32 -0.78 6.44
N THR A 94 5.16 -0.13 6.34
CA THR A 94 4.91 1.14 7.04
C THR A 94 4.95 0.95 8.55
N ALA A 95 4.40 -0.15 9.05
CA ALA A 95 4.46 -0.48 10.47
C ALA A 95 5.91 -0.64 10.98
N ALA A 96 6.78 -1.31 10.20
CA ALA A 96 8.19 -1.46 10.53
C ALA A 96 8.90 -0.10 10.58
N ARG A 97 8.69 0.76 9.57
CA ARG A 97 9.27 2.11 9.53
C ARG A 97 8.88 2.94 10.76
N ILE A 98 7.60 2.91 11.16
CA ILE A 98 7.14 3.63 12.36
C ILE A 98 7.81 3.08 13.63
N ARG A 99 8.02 1.77 13.74
CA ARG A 99 8.70 1.16 14.90
C ARG A 99 10.18 1.53 14.97
N GLU A 100 10.84 1.66 13.83
CA GLU A 100 12.25 2.08 13.74
C GLU A 100 12.44 3.55 14.13
N THR A 101 11.54 4.42 13.67
CA THR A 101 11.60 5.86 13.93
C THR A 101 10.24 6.41 14.40
N PRO A 102 9.81 6.12 15.64
CA PRO A 102 8.48 6.51 16.13
C PRO A 102 8.25 8.02 16.16
N ASP A 103 9.30 8.82 16.29
CA ASP A 103 9.23 10.28 16.28
C ASP A 103 8.83 10.86 14.91
N GLU A 104 9.00 10.09 13.83
CA GLU A 104 8.70 10.50 12.45
C GLU A 104 7.38 9.92 11.93
N PHE A 105 6.57 9.29 12.80
CA PHE A 105 5.36 8.57 12.37
C PHE A 105 4.41 9.40 11.50
N ALA A 106 4.24 10.69 11.82
CA ALA A 106 3.35 11.58 11.07
C ALA A 106 3.83 11.80 9.62
N ALA A 107 5.14 11.92 9.43
CA ALA A 107 5.73 12.04 8.10
C ALA A 107 5.59 10.74 7.32
N ILE A 108 5.89 9.60 7.96
CA ILE A 108 5.76 8.26 7.37
C ILE A 108 4.33 7.97 6.90
N ILE A 109 3.33 8.26 7.74
CA ILE A 109 1.91 8.06 7.38
C ILE A 109 1.49 8.99 6.25
N THR A 110 1.94 10.25 6.27
CA THR A 110 1.60 11.22 5.22
C THR A 110 2.16 10.79 3.86
N GLU A 111 3.44 10.44 3.82
CA GLU A 111 4.10 9.93 2.60
C GLU A 111 3.38 8.68 2.07
N ARG A 112 3.10 7.72 2.96
CA ARG A 112 2.43 6.47 2.56
C ARG A 112 1.00 6.71 2.09
N HIS A 113 0.29 7.66 2.69
CA HIS A 113 -1.03 8.05 2.23
C HIS A 113 -0.98 8.59 0.80
N GLU A 114 -0.07 9.53 0.52
CA GLU A 114 0.10 10.12 -0.81
C GLU A 114 0.48 9.07 -1.86
N GLU A 115 1.37 8.13 -1.52
CA GLU A 115 1.73 7.01 -2.39
C GLU A 115 0.52 6.13 -2.75
N LEU A 116 -0.31 5.78 -1.76
CA LEU A 116 -1.38 4.81 -1.94
C LEU A 116 -2.69 5.42 -2.45
N GLN A 117 -2.90 6.72 -2.28
CA GLN A 117 -4.14 7.39 -2.66
C GLN A 117 -4.46 7.20 -4.16
N GLU A 118 -3.46 7.23 -5.03
CA GLU A 118 -3.65 7.05 -6.48
C GLU A 118 -4.10 5.62 -6.86
N PHE A 119 -3.83 4.65 -6.00
CA PHE A 119 -4.18 3.24 -6.22
C PHE A 119 -5.51 2.85 -5.58
N PHE A 120 -6.09 3.74 -4.79
CA PHE A 120 -7.41 3.55 -4.20
C PHE A 120 -8.49 3.88 -5.23
N SER A 121 -9.44 2.96 -5.41
CA SER A 121 -10.60 3.15 -6.28
C SER A 121 -11.85 2.73 -5.52
N PRO A 122 -12.61 3.69 -4.94
CA PRO A 122 -13.80 3.37 -4.18
C PRO A 122 -14.80 2.64 -5.08
N GLY A 123 -15.15 1.41 -4.72
CA GLY A 123 -16.17 0.60 -5.41
C GLY A 123 -15.66 -0.50 -6.35
N ASN A 124 -14.34 -0.66 -6.57
CA ASN A 124 -13.81 -1.80 -7.34
C ASN A 124 -13.67 -3.05 -6.45
N ARG A 125 -14.80 -3.55 -5.95
CA ARG A 125 -14.84 -4.78 -5.15
C ARG A 125 -14.62 -5.98 -6.08
N PRO A 126 -13.70 -6.90 -5.78
CA PRO A 126 -13.77 -8.23 -6.37
C PRO A 126 -15.12 -8.82 -5.95
N ILE A 127 -15.99 -9.09 -6.90
CA ILE A 127 -17.24 -9.82 -6.64
C ILE A 127 -16.81 -11.22 -6.18
N ASP A 128 -16.89 -11.47 -4.87
CA ASP A 128 -16.73 -12.81 -4.32
C ASP A 128 -17.95 -13.63 -4.74
N ARG A 129 -17.84 -14.29 -5.90
CA ARG A 129 -18.83 -15.27 -6.37
C ARG A 129 -18.62 -16.57 -5.59
N ARG A 130 -19.02 -16.57 -4.32
CA ARG A 130 -19.28 -17.79 -3.55
C ARG A 130 -20.65 -17.68 -2.87
N LYS A 131 -21.67 -18.14 -3.59
CA LYS A 131 -22.88 -18.74 -3.04
C LYS A 131 -23.27 -19.89 -3.96
#